data_AF-A0A4Z0PEF1-F1
#
_entry.id   AF-A0A4Z0PEF1-F1
#
_cell.length_a   1.000
_cell.length_b   1.000
_cell.length_c   1.000
_cell.angle_alpha   90.00
_cell.angle_beta   90.00
_cell.angle_gamma   90.00
#
_symmetry.space_group_name_H-M   'P 1'
#
loop_
_entity.id
_entity.type
_entity.pdbx_description
1 polymer ?
#
loop_
_entity_poly.entity_id
_entity_poly.type
_entity_poly.pdbx_seq_one_letter_code
_entity_poly.pdbx_strand_id
1 'polypeptide(L)'
;MLNDSPEAFLPVDDSVQDKRYGRLIEVAKRQYSGDEHGLVTGICLVNLAHSSGKPGDFLPLDYRVYAPTGWIEQKRALSADVHPRRDRA
;
A
#
# COMPACT_ATOMS: atom_id res chain seq x y z
N MET A 1 12.55 8.25 -23.85
CA MET A 1 12.82 9.21 -22.75
C MET A 1 11.50 9.71 -22.21
N LEU A 2 11.46 10.11 -20.94
CA LEU A 2 10.29 10.70 -20.29
C LEU A 2 9.81 11.94 -21.07
N ASN A 3 8.51 12.04 -21.36
CA ASN A 3 7.92 13.16 -22.09
C ASN A 3 7.05 14.01 -21.16
N ASP A 4 7.69 14.92 -20.44
CA ASP A 4 7.03 15.83 -19.50
C ASP A 4 6.43 17.05 -20.23
N SER A 5 5.25 17.48 -19.80
CA SER A 5 4.48 18.59 -20.39
C SER A 5 3.39 19.05 -19.40
N PRO A 6 2.74 20.21 -19.61
CA PRO A 6 1.62 20.65 -18.75
C PRO A 6 0.45 19.66 -18.69
N GLU A 7 0.28 18.81 -19.70
CA GLU A 7 -0.73 17.75 -19.77
C GLU A 7 -0.29 16.45 -19.07
N ALA A 8 1.00 16.35 -18.71
CA ALA A 8 1.54 15.18 -18.03
C ALA A 8 1.05 15.10 -16.59
N PHE A 9 0.96 13.87 -16.09
CA PHE A 9 0.58 13.60 -14.70
C PHE A 9 1.23 12.33 -14.18
N LEU A 10 1.30 12.23 -12.85
CA LEU A 10 1.90 11.12 -12.14
C LEU A 10 0.82 10.32 -11.42
N PRO A 11 0.23 9.29 -12.04
CA PRO A 11 -0.64 8.37 -11.32
C PRO A 11 0.15 7.66 -10.20
N VAL A 12 -0.42 7.72 -9.00
CA VAL A 12 0.04 6.98 -7.82
C VAL A 12 -1.13 6.15 -7.35
N ASP A 13 -0.94 4.84 -7.28
CA ASP A 13 -2.00 3.90 -6.89
C ASP A 13 -1.41 2.75 -6.08
N ASP A 14 -2.20 2.24 -5.14
CA ASP A 14 -1.85 1.06 -4.36
C ASP A 14 -2.65 -0.17 -4.81
N SER A 15 -1.96 -1.29 -4.98
CA SER A 15 -2.58 -2.55 -5.33
C SER A 15 -2.10 -3.67 -4.43
N VAL A 16 -3.03 -4.55 -4.05
CA VAL A 16 -2.71 -5.77 -3.32
C VAL A 16 -2.39 -6.87 -4.32
N GLN A 17 -1.11 -7.22 -4.42
CA GLN A 17 -0.67 -8.39 -5.14
C GLN A 17 -0.97 -9.63 -4.31
N ASP A 18 -1.98 -10.39 -4.73
CA ASP A 18 -2.35 -11.61 -4.05
C ASP A 18 -1.25 -12.67 -4.12
N LYS A 19 -0.86 -13.16 -2.95
CA LYS A 19 0.15 -14.19 -2.73
C LYS A 19 -0.39 -15.25 -1.78
N ARG A 20 -1.67 -15.63 -1.90
CA ARG A 20 -2.33 -16.70 -1.12
C ARG A 20 -1.53 -18.01 -1.00
N TYR A 21 -0.68 -18.33 -1.98
CA TYR A 21 0.20 -19.52 -1.98
C TYR A 21 1.67 -19.23 -1.57
N GLY A 22 2.06 -17.96 -1.42
CA GLY A 22 3.42 -17.52 -1.14
C GLY A 22 3.81 -17.58 0.34
N ARG A 23 3.89 -18.78 0.91
CA ARG A 23 4.09 -19.01 2.36
C ARG A 23 5.42 -18.52 2.93
N LEU A 24 6.43 -18.31 2.08
CA LEU A 24 7.79 -17.94 2.49
C LEU A 24 8.17 -16.51 2.10
N ILE A 25 7.23 -15.73 1.55
CA ILE A 25 7.50 -14.34 1.17
C ILE A 25 7.35 -13.46 2.41
N GLU A 26 8.47 -13.06 3.02
CA GLU A 26 8.49 -12.31 4.29
C GLU A 26 7.60 -11.06 4.30
N VAL A 27 7.60 -10.33 3.18
CA VAL A 27 6.84 -9.09 3.01
C VAL A 27 5.35 -9.31 2.72
N ALA A 28 4.91 -10.54 2.44
CA ALA A 28 3.49 -10.83 2.26
C ALA A 28 2.76 -10.81 3.62
N LYS A 29 1.72 -10.00 3.74
CA LYS A 29 0.93 -9.82 4.97
C LYS A 29 -0.56 -10.06 4.69
N ARG A 30 -1.32 -10.30 5.76
CA ARG A 30 -2.79 -10.35 5.71
C ARG A 30 -3.34 -8.93 5.62
N GLN A 31 -4.04 -8.62 4.54
CA GLN A 31 -4.59 -7.28 4.27
C GLN A 31 -5.88 -7.38 3.46
N TYR A 32 -6.67 -6.31 3.47
CA TYR A 32 -7.93 -6.27 2.74
C TYR A 32 -7.67 -6.11 1.24
N SER A 33 -8.36 -6.92 0.43
CA SER A 33 -8.46 -6.78 -1.01
C SER A 33 -9.86 -6.31 -1.36
N GLY A 34 -9.95 -5.20 -2.09
CA GLY A 34 -11.22 -4.72 -2.63
C GLY A 34 -11.83 -5.69 -3.63
N ASP A 35 -11.01 -6.29 -4.49
CA ASP A 35 -11.42 -7.22 -5.55
C ASP A 35 -12.05 -8.51 -4.98
N GLU A 36 -11.45 -9.05 -3.92
CA GLU A 36 -11.95 -10.26 -3.25
C GLU A 36 -13.02 -9.93 -2.20
N HIS A 37 -13.29 -8.65 -1.98
CA HIS A 37 -14.15 -8.16 -0.89
C HIS A 37 -13.80 -8.81 0.47
N GLY A 38 -12.50 -8.95 0.77
CA GLY A 38 -12.06 -9.78 1.88
C GLY A 38 -10.57 -9.74 2.17
N LEU A 39 -10.15 -10.45 3.22
CA LEU A 39 -8.74 -10.52 3.61
C LEU A 39 -7.98 -11.56 2.80
N VAL A 40 -6.91 -11.13 2.15
CA VAL A 40 -5.97 -11.99 1.42
C VAL A 40 -4.58 -11.93 2.04
N THR A 41 -3.77 -12.96 1.79
CA THR A 41 -2.32 -12.87 2.03
C THR A 41 -1.71 -12.29 0.77
N GLY A 42 -1.17 -11.07 0.84
CA GLY A 42 -0.65 -10.37 -0.32
C GLY A 42 0.43 -9.36 0.01
N ILE A 43 0.96 -8.72 -1.02
CA ILE A 43 1.94 -7.64 -0.92
C ILE A 43 1.26 -6.38 -1.43
N CYS A 44 1.13 -5.36 -0.59
CA CYS A 44 0.64 -4.06 -1.06
C CYS A 44 1.82 -3.30 -1.68
N LEU A 45 1.67 -2.95 -2.96
CA LEU A 45 2.62 -2.15 -3.72
C LEU A 45 1.96 -0.81 -4.05
N VAL A 46 2.66 0.27 -3.73
CA VAL A 46 2.35 1.60 -4.24
C VAL A 46 3.20 1.83 -5.48
N ASN A 47 2.56 1.99 -6.63
CA ASN A 47 3.22 2.23 -7.90
C ASN A 47 3.19 3.72 -8.22
N LEU A 48 4.28 4.24 -8.78
CA LEU A 48 4.36 5.57 -9.39
C LEU A 48 4.64 5.37 -10.88
N ALA A 49 3.72 5.82 -11.71
CA ALA A 49 3.95 5.90 -13.14
C ALA A 49 3.87 7.36 -13.60
N HIS A 50 4.45 7.63 -14.76
CA HIS A 50 4.32 8.89 -15.47
C HIS A 50 3.48 8.69 -16.72
N SER A 51 2.54 9.60 -16.96
CA SER A 51 1.82 9.70 -18.23
C SER A 51 2.09 11.06 -18.86
N SER A 52 2.29 11.10 -20.18
CA SER A 52 2.38 12.38 -20.92
C SER A 52 1.03 13.06 -21.18
N GLY A 53 -0.07 12.55 -20.61
CA GLY A 53 -1.42 13.05 -20.89
C GLY A 53 -2.06 12.41 -22.13
N LYS A 54 -1.31 11.61 -22.89
CA LYS A 54 -1.82 10.91 -24.08
C LYS A 54 -2.33 9.51 -23.72
N PRO A 55 -3.45 9.06 -24.34
CA PRO A 55 -3.95 7.71 -24.15
C PRO A 55 -2.87 6.65 -24.44
N GLY A 56 -2.69 5.72 -23.50
CA GLY A 56 -1.77 4.59 -23.65
C GLY A 56 -0.29 4.89 -23.33
N ASP A 57 0.06 6.13 -22.96
CA ASP A 57 1.41 6.46 -22.54
C ASP A 57 1.53 6.40 -21.01
N PHE A 58 2.10 5.29 -20.52
CA PHE A 58 2.40 5.07 -19.10
C PHE A 58 3.80 4.47 -18.96
N LEU A 59 4.68 5.20 -18.27
CA LEU A 59 6.05 4.78 -17.99
C LEU A 59 6.18 4.52 -16.48
N PRO A 60 6.49 3.29 -16.05
CA PRO A 60 6.75 3.02 -14.64
C PRO A 60 8.01 3.76 -14.19
N LEU A 61 7.92 4.51 -13.09
CA LEU A 61 9.03 5.27 -12.53
C LEU A 61 9.59 4.63 -11.27
N ASP A 62 8.70 4.26 -10.34
CA ASP A 62 9.08 3.73 -9.03
C ASP A 62 7.97 2.83 -8.47
N TYR A 63 8.32 2.02 -7.48
CA TYR A 63 7.36 1.28 -6.67
C TYR A 63 7.88 1.14 -5.24
N ARG A 64 6.96 1.07 -4.28
CA ARG A 64 7.29 0.84 -2.86
C ARG A 64 6.42 -0.25 -2.27
N VAL A 65 7.04 -1.11 -1.48
CA VAL A 65 6.32 -2.09 -0.65
C VAL A 65 5.76 -1.37 0.57
N TYR A 66 4.44 -1.46 0.75
CA TYR A 66 3.82 -0.94 1.96
C TYR A 66 4.19 -1.80 3.17
N ALA A 67 4.88 -1.21 4.14
CA ALA A 67 5.37 -1.88 5.35
C ALA A 67 4.97 -1.06 6.60
N PRO A 68 3.75 -1.24 7.13
CA PRO A 68 3.20 -0.37 8.17
C PRO A 68 3.69 -0.67 9.59
N THR A 69 4.66 -1.57 9.77
CA THR A 69 5.09 -2.07 11.09
C THR A 69 5.39 -0.93 12.06
N GLY A 70 6.07 0.14 11.61
CA GLY A 70 6.32 1.32 12.44
C GLY A 70 5.08 2.16 12.76
N TRP A 71 4.17 2.38 11.81
CA TRP A 71 2.97 3.19 12.03
C TRP A 71 1.93 2.50 12.92
N ILE A 72 1.74 1.18 12.77
CA ILE A 72 0.80 0.42 13.60
C ILE A 72 1.28 0.36 15.05
N GLU A 73 2.58 0.15 15.26
CA GLU A 73 3.18 0.17 16.61
C GLU A 73 3.04 1.56 17.25
N GLN A 74 3.37 2.61 16.50
CA GLN A 74 3.24 3.99 16.98
C GLN A 74 1.78 4.37 17.26
N LYS A 75 0.85 3.97 16.39
CA LYS A 75 -0.59 4.19 16.59
C LYS A 75 -1.11 3.41 17.79
N ARG A 76 -0.66 2.17 18.01
CA ARG A 76 -1.03 1.37 19.21
C ARG A 76 -0.50 2.00 20.49
N ALA A 77 0.75 2.48 20.49
CA ALA A 77 1.32 3.22 21.61
C ALA A 77 0.49 4.47 21.94
N LEU A 78 0.20 5.30 20.94
CA LEU A 78 -0.63 6.50 21.08
C LEU A 78 -2.07 6.18 21.53
N SER A 79 -2.64 5.05 21.11
CA SER A 79 -3.99 4.64 21.51
C SER A 79 -4.06 4.14 22.96
N ALA A 80 -2.99 3.51 23.45
CA ALA A 80 -2.88 3.04 24.83
C ALA A 80 -2.78 4.20 25.83
N ASP A 81 -2.16 5.32 25.43
CA ASP A 81 -2.04 6.53 26.27
C ASP A 81 -3.36 7.32 26.38
N VAL A 82 -4.24 7.23 25.38
CA VAL A 82 -5.51 7.99 25.33
C VAL A 82 -6.66 7.29 26.07
N HIS A 83 -6.61 5.98 26.23
CA HIS A 83 -7.62 5.23 26.97
C HIS A 83 -6.96 4.18 27.87
N PRO A 84 -6.42 4.59 29.03
CA PRO A 84 -5.97 3.62 30.03
C PRO A 84 -7.17 2.72 30.34
N ARG A 85 -6.99 1.41 30.18
CA ARG A 85 -8.02 0.43 30.54
C ARG A 85 -8.44 0.74 31.97
N ARG A 86 -9.72 1.06 32.16
CA ARG A 86 -10.29 1.11 33.50
C ARG A 86 -10.35 -0.33 33.99
N ASP A 87 -9.34 -0.69 34.76
CA ASP A 87 -9.28 -1.93 35.51
C ASP A 87 -10.54 -1.98 36.37
N ARG A 88 -11.44 -2.92 36.09
CA ARG A 88 -12.61 -3.16 36.93
C ARG A 88 -12.09 -3.80 38.22
N ALA A 89 -12.24 -3.09 39.33
CA ALA A 89 -12.22 -3.63 40.68
C ALA A 89 -13.40 -4.60 40.90
#